data_AF-A0A9D2QQ91-F1
#
_entry.id   AF-A0A9D2QQ91-F1
#
_cell.length_a   1.000
_cell.length_b   1.000
_cell.length_c   1.000
_cell.angle_alpha   90.00
_cell.angle_beta   90.00
_cell.angle_gamma   90.00
#
_symmetry.space_group_name_H-M   'P 1'
#
loop_
_entity.id
_entity.type
_entity.pdbx_description
1 polymer ?
#
loop_
_entity_poly.entity_id
_entity_poly.type
_entity_poly.pdbx_seq_one_letter_code
_entity_poly.pdbx_strand_id
1 'polypeptide(L)'
;RLQTDYIDLGMIHFVDEEAEFHRIMEGEFLAYVKEQKEKGIIRHIGMSTHNPRVAKLAALSGEIEMLLFSINPAFDLLPASEDLNIYFAENYEESLGGIDPERAELYRICEQQGVGITVMKGYAGGRLFSSKTSPFGVALTPVQCIHYALTRPAVASILTGCDTPEHVKEAASYETATEEEKDYATVLAKAPHHAYSGQCTYCGHCAPCPAQIDIAMVNKLYDLAVMQKEIPASLRAHYEGLSANAEDCIGCGGCEERCPFGVPVVERMEKAKTLFR
;
A
#
# COMPACT_ATOMS: atom_id res chain seq x y z
N ARG A 1 -2.09 -31.50 -3.39
CA ARG A 1 -3.24 -30.81 -4.03
C ARG A 1 -4.23 -30.43 -2.94
N LEU A 2 -4.96 -29.33 -3.10
CA LEU A 2 -5.76 -28.68 -2.05
C LEU A 2 -7.11 -29.37 -1.72
N GLN A 3 -7.41 -30.52 -2.34
CA GLN A 3 -8.66 -31.28 -2.12
C GLN A 3 -9.95 -30.45 -2.30
N THR A 4 -9.91 -29.52 -3.25
CA THR A 4 -11.02 -28.65 -3.66
C THR A 4 -11.16 -28.70 -5.18
N ASP A 5 -12.36 -28.42 -5.69
CA ASP A 5 -12.71 -28.31 -7.10
C ASP A 5 -12.58 -26.87 -7.65
N TYR A 6 -12.47 -25.87 -6.76
CA TYR A 6 -12.25 -24.48 -7.13
C TYR A 6 -11.20 -23.79 -6.25
N ILE A 7 -10.71 -22.65 -6.74
CA ILE A 7 -9.86 -21.69 -6.02
C ILE A 7 -10.48 -20.29 -6.17
N ASP A 8 -10.57 -19.51 -5.10
CA ASP A 8 -11.14 -18.16 -5.19
C ASP A 8 -10.29 -17.23 -6.08
N LEU A 9 -8.97 -17.29 -5.94
CA LEU A 9 -8.04 -16.46 -6.71
C LEU A 9 -6.96 -17.32 -7.39
N GLY A 10 -7.04 -17.44 -8.71
CA GLY A 10 -6.00 -18.08 -9.53
C GLY A 10 -4.86 -17.11 -9.82
N MET A 11 -3.64 -17.42 -9.37
CA MET A 11 -2.50 -16.50 -9.43
C MET A 11 -1.55 -16.86 -10.58
N ILE A 12 -1.33 -15.95 -11.53
CA ILE A 12 -0.20 -15.99 -12.44
C ILE A 12 1.04 -15.61 -11.63
N HIS A 13 1.93 -16.59 -11.44
CA HIS A 13 2.98 -16.47 -10.45
C HIS A 13 4.28 -15.90 -11.03
N PHE A 14 4.92 -15.06 -10.22
CA PHE A 14 6.28 -14.56 -10.39
C PHE A 14 6.57 -13.91 -11.75
N VAL A 15 5.91 -12.78 -12.05
CA VAL A 15 6.10 -12.02 -13.28
C VAL A 15 6.84 -10.72 -12.95
N ASP A 16 8.16 -10.68 -13.10
CA ASP A 16 8.99 -9.52 -12.68
C ASP A 16 9.60 -8.74 -13.86
N GLU A 17 9.46 -9.26 -15.08
CA GLU A 17 9.91 -8.63 -16.34
C GLU A 17 8.73 -8.17 -17.21
N GLU A 18 8.81 -6.96 -17.77
CA GLU A 18 7.77 -6.43 -18.69
C GLU A 18 7.61 -7.32 -19.94
N ALA A 19 8.73 -7.84 -20.48
CA ALA A 19 8.70 -8.75 -21.62
C ALA A 19 7.97 -10.06 -21.31
N GLU A 20 8.11 -10.58 -20.09
CA GLU A 20 7.37 -11.77 -19.65
C GLU A 20 5.88 -11.48 -19.52
N PHE A 21 5.52 -10.34 -18.93
CA PHE A 21 4.14 -9.88 -18.85
C PHE A 21 3.48 -9.85 -20.24
N HIS A 22 4.11 -9.22 -21.24
CA HIS A 22 3.58 -9.19 -22.60
C HIS A 22 3.41 -10.59 -23.21
N ARG A 23 4.40 -11.48 -23.06
CA ARG A 23 4.29 -12.87 -23.54
C ARG A 23 3.11 -13.62 -22.92
N ILE A 24 2.85 -13.40 -21.63
CA ILE A 24 1.75 -14.03 -20.89
C ILE A 24 0.42 -13.47 -21.39
N MET A 25 0.27 -12.15 -21.41
CA MET A 25 -1.01 -11.47 -21.67
C MET A 25 -1.42 -11.51 -23.14
N GLU A 26 -0.46 -11.60 -24.06
CA GLU A 26 -0.70 -11.66 -25.51
C GLU A 26 -0.64 -13.11 -26.04
N GLY A 27 -0.27 -14.06 -25.20
CA GLY A 27 -0.08 -15.47 -25.55
C GLY A 27 -1.27 -16.38 -25.26
N GLU A 28 -1.13 -17.65 -25.65
CA GLU A 28 -2.14 -18.70 -25.43
C GLU A 28 -2.38 -19.02 -23.95
N PHE A 29 -1.43 -18.67 -23.08
CA PHE A 29 -1.54 -18.92 -21.65
C PHE A 29 -2.69 -18.12 -21.02
N LEU A 30 -2.90 -16.85 -21.41
CA LEU A 30 -4.04 -16.08 -20.91
C LEU A 30 -5.38 -16.70 -21.33
N ALA A 31 -5.46 -17.27 -22.54
CA ALA A 31 -6.66 -17.97 -23.00
C ALA A 31 -6.99 -19.18 -22.10
N TYR A 32 -5.97 -19.95 -21.71
CA TYR A 32 -6.13 -21.04 -20.74
C TYR A 32 -6.62 -20.52 -19.38
N VAL A 33 -6.03 -19.45 -18.85
CA VAL A 33 -6.44 -18.85 -17.55
C VAL A 33 -7.91 -18.41 -17.60
N LYS A 34 -8.33 -17.75 -18.68
CA LYS A 34 -9.73 -17.36 -18.89
C LYS A 34 -10.67 -18.56 -18.96
N GLU A 35 -10.28 -19.63 -19.67
CA GLU A 35 -11.04 -20.87 -19.72
C GLU A 35 -11.20 -21.49 -18.32
N GLN A 36 -10.17 -21.45 -17.46
CA GLN A 36 -10.28 -21.92 -16.07
C GLN A 36 -11.28 -21.09 -15.26
N LYS A 37 -11.33 -19.78 -15.50
CA LYS A 37 -12.32 -18.88 -14.88
C LYS A 37 -13.74 -19.17 -15.36
N GLU A 38 -13.93 -19.34 -16.66
CA GLU A 38 -15.24 -19.70 -17.25
C GLU A 38 -15.78 -21.04 -16.74
N LYS A 39 -14.88 -22.01 -16.52
CA LYS A 39 -15.23 -23.31 -15.90
C LYS A 39 -15.51 -23.23 -14.40
N GLY A 40 -15.26 -22.09 -13.76
CA GLY A 40 -15.40 -21.90 -12.30
C GLY A 40 -14.30 -22.58 -11.47
N ILE A 41 -13.24 -23.08 -12.10
CA ILE A 41 -12.08 -23.69 -11.41
C ILE A 41 -11.30 -22.61 -10.66
N ILE A 42 -11.20 -21.41 -11.23
CA ILE A 42 -10.79 -20.20 -10.53
C ILE A 42 -11.94 -19.18 -10.58
N ARG A 43 -12.14 -18.38 -9.53
CA ARG A 43 -13.20 -17.36 -9.54
C ARG A 43 -12.68 -16.01 -10.04
N HIS A 44 -11.47 -15.65 -9.64
CA HIS A 44 -10.79 -14.41 -10.01
C HIS A 44 -9.39 -14.69 -10.56
N ILE A 45 -8.91 -13.79 -11.41
CA ILE A 45 -7.55 -13.83 -11.98
C ILE A 45 -6.67 -12.85 -11.22
N GLY A 46 -5.58 -13.35 -10.65
CA GLY A 46 -4.56 -12.55 -10.00
C GLY A 46 -3.20 -12.69 -10.65
N MET A 47 -2.28 -11.80 -10.31
CA MET A 47 -0.87 -11.88 -10.69
C MET A 47 0.05 -11.49 -9.53
N SER A 48 1.19 -12.14 -9.40
CA SER A 48 2.21 -11.78 -8.40
C SER A 48 3.46 -11.19 -9.03
N THR A 49 3.97 -10.10 -8.46
CA THR A 49 5.17 -9.41 -8.92
C THR A 49 5.81 -8.59 -7.78
N HIS A 50 7.12 -8.39 -7.84
CA HIS A 50 7.89 -7.46 -7.00
C HIS A 50 8.15 -6.13 -7.72
N ASN A 51 7.98 -6.09 -9.04
CA ASN A 51 8.32 -4.95 -9.87
C ASN A 51 7.10 -4.01 -10.04
N PRO A 52 7.15 -2.76 -9.55
CA PRO A 52 6.00 -1.85 -9.64
C PRO A 52 5.63 -1.50 -11.09
N ARG A 53 6.55 -1.60 -12.05
CA ARG A 53 6.26 -1.38 -13.49
C ARG A 53 5.38 -2.48 -14.06
N VAL A 54 5.74 -3.73 -13.77
CA VAL A 54 4.94 -4.90 -14.18
C VAL A 54 3.59 -4.92 -13.48
N ALA A 55 3.56 -4.58 -12.18
CA ALA A 55 2.33 -4.44 -11.42
C ALA A 55 1.38 -3.39 -12.03
N LYS A 56 1.93 -2.26 -12.51
CA LYS A 56 1.17 -1.20 -13.17
C LYS A 56 0.57 -1.69 -14.50
N LEU A 57 1.34 -2.41 -15.31
CA LEU A 57 0.84 -3.01 -16.55
C LEU A 57 -0.31 -3.99 -16.26
N ALA A 58 -0.19 -4.82 -15.23
CA ALA A 58 -1.25 -5.74 -14.81
C ALA A 58 -2.51 -5.01 -14.34
N ALA A 59 -2.37 -3.99 -13.49
CA ALA A 59 -3.50 -3.22 -13.00
C ALA A 59 -4.26 -2.50 -14.14
N LEU A 60 -3.58 -2.12 -15.21
CA LEU A 60 -4.17 -1.45 -16.39
C LEU A 60 -4.66 -2.42 -17.48
N SER A 61 -4.39 -3.72 -17.34
CA SER A 61 -4.69 -4.71 -18.38
C SER A 61 -6.18 -4.98 -18.59
N GLY A 62 -7.01 -4.74 -17.56
CA GLY A 62 -8.42 -5.14 -17.53
C GLY A 62 -8.65 -6.63 -17.27
N GLU A 63 -7.58 -7.43 -17.12
CA GLU A 63 -7.66 -8.89 -16.92
C GLU A 63 -7.34 -9.32 -15.49
N ILE A 64 -6.45 -8.58 -14.81
CA ILE A 64 -6.00 -8.88 -13.45
C ILE A 64 -6.89 -8.16 -12.44
N GLU A 65 -7.49 -8.93 -11.53
CA GLU A 65 -8.43 -8.44 -10.50
C GLU A 65 -7.74 -8.28 -9.14
N MET A 66 -6.63 -8.97 -8.90
CA MET A 66 -5.85 -8.84 -7.66
C MET A 66 -4.35 -9.04 -7.89
N LEU A 67 -3.55 -8.15 -7.30
CA LEU A 67 -2.10 -8.26 -7.27
C LEU A 67 -1.63 -8.85 -5.95
N LEU A 68 -0.74 -9.84 -6.01
CA LEU A 68 0.13 -10.20 -4.90
C LEU A 68 1.41 -9.38 -5.03
N PHE A 69 1.52 -8.29 -4.26
CA PHE A 69 2.61 -7.31 -4.39
C PHE A 69 3.34 -7.10 -3.06
N SER A 70 4.65 -6.83 -3.12
CA SER A 70 5.46 -6.62 -1.92
C SER A 70 5.32 -5.19 -1.38
N ILE A 71 4.81 -5.06 -0.15
CA ILE A 71 4.64 -3.77 0.54
C ILE A 71 5.14 -3.90 1.97
N ASN A 72 6.07 -3.06 2.36
CA ASN A 72 6.51 -2.84 3.73
C ASN A 72 7.35 -1.54 3.77
N PRO A 73 7.60 -0.96 4.95
CA PRO A 73 8.33 0.30 5.03
C PRO A 73 9.69 0.29 4.34
N ALA A 74 10.43 -0.82 4.37
CA ALA A 74 11.73 -0.89 3.71
C ALA A 74 11.57 -0.93 2.19
N PHE A 75 10.73 -1.84 1.69
CA PHE A 75 10.58 -2.04 0.25
C PHE A 75 9.95 -0.83 -0.42
N ASP A 76 9.11 -0.09 0.29
CA ASP A 76 8.51 1.13 -0.23
C ASP A 76 9.54 2.23 -0.47
N LEU A 77 10.75 2.17 0.10
CA LEU A 77 11.85 3.07 -0.25
C LEU A 77 12.50 2.75 -1.60
N LEU A 78 12.32 1.54 -2.12
CA LEU A 78 13.11 1.03 -3.23
C LEU A 78 12.44 1.24 -4.59
N PRO A 79 13.22 1.66 -5.62
CA PRO A 79 12.73 1.79 -6.98
C PRO A 79 12.49 0.43 -7.64
N ALA A 80 11.90 0.46 -8.84
CA ALA A 80 11.73 -0.74 -9.66
C ALA A 80 13.06 -1.44 -9.95
N SER A 81 13.07 -2.77 -9.82
CA SER A 81 14.22 -3.62 -10.09
C SER A 81 13.76 -5.00 -10.55
N GLU A 82 14.49 -5.56 -11.51
CA GLU A 82 14.41 -6.97 -11.91
C GLU A 82 15.32 -7.87 -11.03
N ASP A 83 16.28 -7.27 -10.30
CA ASP A 83 17.13 -7.99 -9.34
C ASP A 83 16.50 -7.97 -7.94
N LEU A 84 16.05 -9.15 -7.50
CA LEU A 84 15.46 -9.36 -6.17
C LEU A 84 16.45 -9.10 -5.03
N ASN A 85 17.76 -9.20 -5.26
CA ASN A 85 18.75 -9.00 -4.21
C ASN A 85 18.75 -7.56 -3.68
N ILE A 86 18.34 -6.59 -4.51
CA ILE A 86 18.22 -5.18 -4.11
C ILE A 86 17.23 -5.03 -2.94
N TYR A 87 16.12 -5.76 -2.97
CA TYR A 87 15.13 -5.75 -1.89
C TYR A 87 15.68 -6.27 -0.56
N PHE A 88 16.71 -7.10 -0.61
CA PHE A 88 17.33 -7.70 0.57
C PHE A 88 18.73 -7.15 0.86
N ALA A 89 19.13 -6.04 0.22
CA ALA A 89 20.39 -5.38 0.52
C ALA A 89 20.52 -5.09 2.03
N GLU A 90 21.73 -5.27 2.56
CA GLU A 90 22.01 -5.01 3.98
C GLU A 90 21.88 -3.51 4.29
N ASN A 91 22.37 -2.66 3.38
CA ASN A 91 22.37 -1.22 3.50
C ASN A 91 21.56 -0.59 2.36
N TYR A 92 20.86 0.50 2.68
CA TYR A 92 20.07 1.28 1.74
C TYR A 92 20.83 2.58 1.44
N GLU A 93 20.69 3.11 0.23
CA GLU A 93 21.32 4.39 -0.12
C GLU A 93 20.73 5.52 0.71
N GLU A 94 21.57 6.45 1.19
CA GLU A 94 21.14 7.58 2.03
C GLU A 94 20.14 8.52 1.33
N SER A 95 20.13 8.53 0.00
CA SER A 95 19.21 9.31 -0.81
C SER A 95 17.79 8.74 -0.88
N LEU A 96 17.58 7.49 -0.44
CA LEU A 96 16.25 6.89 -0.43
C LEU A 96 15.40 7.51 0.69
N GLY A 97 14.21 7.97 0.30
CA GLY A 97 13.27 8.57 1.22
C GLY A 97 11.86 8.56 0.63
N GLY A 98 10.90 8.35 1.52
CA GLY A 98 9.49 8.23 1.22
C GLY A 98 9.16 6.90 0.55
N ILE A 99 7.87 6.72 0.30
CA ILE A 99 7.38 5.74 -0.65
C ILE A 99 7.86 6.19 -2.04
N ASP A 100 8.60 5.31 -2.71
CA ASP A 100 9.08 5.46 -4.07
C ASP A 100 7.93 5.90 -5.00
N PRO A 101 8.15 6.90 -5.88
CA PRO A 101 7.10 7.43 -6.72
C PRO A 101 6.40 6.39 -7.61
N GLU A 102 7.11 5.39 -8.14
CA GLU A 102 6.49 4.35 -8.98
C GLU A 102 5.60 3.42 -8.14
N ARG A 103 6.00 3.12 -6.90
CA ARG A 103 5.18 2.35 -5.95
C ARG A 103 3.94 3.13 -5.50
N ALA A 104 4.11 4.41 -5.15
CA ALA A 104 3.00 5.28 -4.79
C ALA A 104 2.02 5.46 -5.95
N GLU A 105 2.50 5.57 -7.19
CA GLU A 105 1.69 5.58 -8.40
C GLU A 105 0.90 4.26 -8.56
N LEU A 106 1.57 3.11 -8.40
CA LEU A 106 0.94 1.79 -8.47
C LEU A 106 -0.26 1.66 -7.53
N TYR A 107 -0.10 1.96 -6.24
CA TYR A 107 -1.19 1.80 -5.27
C TYR A 107 -2.42 2.61 -5.67
N ARG A 108 -2.18 3.82 -6.18
CA ARG A 108 -3.24 4.70 -6.65
C ARG A 108 -3.92 4.17 -7.90
N ILE A 109 -3.16 3.64 -8.87
CA ILE A 109 -3.72 3.01 -10.07
C ILE A 109 -4.57 1.80 -9.70
N CYS A 110 -4.10 0.93 -8.79
CA CYS A 110 -4.85 -0.22 -8.34
C CYS A 110 -6.20 0.18 -7.74
N GLU A 111 -6.23 1.19 -6.86
CA GLU A 111 -7.47 1.68 -6.25
C GLU A 111 -8.42 2.24 -7.31
N GLN A 112 -7.89 2.98 -8.29
CA GLN A 112 -8.67 3.56 -9.39
C GLN A 112 -9.28 2.50 -10.32
N GLN A 113 -8.53 1.43 -10.62
CA GLN A 113 -8.99 0.36 -11.50
C GLN A 113 -9.80 -0.72 -10.77
N GLY A 114 -9.98 -0.60 -9.44
CA GLY A 114 -10.64 -1.62 -8.64
C GLY A 114 -9.86 -2.93 -8.55
N VAL A 115 -8.54 -2.87 -8.71
CA VAL A 115 -7.63 -4.03 -8.62
C VAL A 115 -7.12 -4.12 -7.19
N GLY A 116 -7.53 -5.15 -6.46
CA GLY A 116 -7.12 -5.33 -5.07
C GLY A 116 -5.64 -5.67 -4.94
N ILE A 117 -5.02 -5.32 -3.81
CA ILE A 117 -3.66 -5.74 -3.46
C ILE A 117 -3.72 -6.67 -2.24
N THR A 118 -3.19 -7.87 -2.39
CA THR A 118 -2.77 -8.72 -1.27
C THR A 118 -1.27 -8.53 -1.08
N VAL A 119 -0.87 -8.17 0.13
CA VAL A 119 0.54 -7.87 0.43
C VAL A 119 1.32 -9.14 0.69
N MET A 120 2.43 -9.31 -0.02
CA MET A 120 3.49 -10.25 0.36
C MET A 120 4.65 -9.52 1.04
N LYS A 121 5.49 -10.28 1.76
CA LYS A 121 6.71 -9.77 2.39
C LYS A 121 6.47 -8.59 3.34
N GLY A 122 5.30 -8.52 3.99
CA GLY A 122 4.96 -7.44 4.92
C GLY A 122 5.92 -7.30 6.11
N TYR A 123 6.59 -8.39 6.49
CA TYR A 123 7.60 -8.41 7.56
C TYR A 123 9.06 -8.31 7.07
N ALA A 124 9.28 -8.17 5.76
CA ALA A 124 10.61 -8.20 5.14
C ALA A 124 11.49 -9.39 5.60
N GLY A 125 10.89 -10.58 5.74
CA GLY A 125 11.59 -11.78 6.23
C GLY A 125 11.98 -11.70 7.72
N GLY A 126 11.26 -10.91 8.53
CA GLY A 126 11.55 -10.69 9.95
C GLY A 126 12.57 -9.59 10.23
N ARG A 127 13.19 -9.01 9.20
CA ARG A 127 14.21 -7.95 9.35
C ARG A 127 13.69 -6.73 10.10
N LEU A 128 12.39 -6.41 9.96
CA LEU A 128 11.78 -5.24 10.60
C LEU A 128 11.61 -5.41 12.12
N PHE A 129 11.69 -6.63 12.66
CA PHE A 129 11.43 -6.91 14.08
C PHE A 129 12.64 -6.64 15.00
N SER A 130 13.77 -6.21 14.43
CA SER A 130 14.98 -5.90 15.19
C SER A 130 15.63 -4.63 14.66
N SER A 131 15.98 -3.72 15.57
CA SER A 131 16.70 -2.49 15.25
C SER A 131 18.07 -2.74 14.60
N LYS A 132 18.65 -3.93 14.78
CA LYS A 132 19.94 -4.31 14.19
C LYS A 132 19.85 -4.69 12.71
N THR A 133 18.70 -5.24 12.29
CA THR A 133 18.48 -5.78 10.94
C THR A 133 17.57 -4.92 10.08
N SER A 134 16.81 -4.04 10.75
CA SER A 134 15.95 -3.05 10.13
C SER A 134 16.80 -1.94 9.50
N PRO A 135 16.56 -1.55 8.24
CA PRO A 135 17.29 -0.46 7.60
C PRO A 135 17.00 0.90 8.27
N PHE A 136 15.99 0.96 9.14
CA PHE A 136 15.64 2.16 9.90
C PHE A 136 16.37 2.29 11.23
N GLY A 137 17.13 1.27 11.67
CA GLY A 137 17.74 1.29 13.01
C GLY A 137 16.73 1.18 14.17
N VAL A 138 15.47 0.86 13.88
CA VAL A 138 14.37 0.68 14.85
C VAL A 138 13.61 -0.62 14.56
N ALA A 139 13.04 -1.23 15.59
CA ALA A 139 12.21 -2.42 15.47
C ALA A 139 10.72 -2.03 15.37
N LEU A 140 9.99 -2.69 14.48
CA LEU A 140 8.54 -2.66 14.40
C LEU A 140 7.96 -3.95 14.98
N THR A 141 6.72 -3.89 15.46
CA THR A 141 5.95 -5.07 15.85
C THR A 141 5.23 -5.69 14.64
N PRO A 142 4.74 -6.95 14.73
CA PRO A 142 3.86 -7.53 13.72
C PRO A 142 2.63 -6.66 13.43
N VAL A 143 1.97 -6.15 14.48
CA VAL A 143 0.81 -5.25 14.41
C VAL A 143 1.15 -3.98 13.62
N GLN A 144 2.29 -3.34 13.88
CA GLN A 144 2.72 -2.14 13.17
C GLN A 144 3.01 -2.41 11.68
N CYS A 145 3.64 -3.55 11.35
CA CYS A 145 3.89 -3.93 9.96
C CYS A 145 2.58 -4.20 9.21
N ILE A 146 1.64 -4.90 9.84
CA ILE A 146 0.28 -5.14 9.30
C ILE A 146 -0.42 -3.81 9.06
N HIS A 147 -0.43 -2.92 10.06
CA HIS A 147 -1.10 -1.63 9.96
C HIS A 147 -0.51 -0.75 8.84
N TYR A 148 0.82 -0.73 8.69
CA TYR A 148 1.48 -0.02 7.59
C TYR A 148 0.99 -0.49 6.21
N ALA A 149 0.93 -1.80 6.02
CA ALA A 149 0.49 -2.41 4.76
C ALA A 149 -0.99 -2.09 4.48
N LEU A 150 -1.88 -2.32 5.46
CA LEU A 150 -3.33 -2.13 5.30
C LEU A 150 -3.74 -0.66 5.12
N THR A 151 -2.86 0.29 5.45
CA THR A 151 -3.11 1.73 5.22
C THR A 151 -2.73 2.19 3.81
N ARG A 152 -2.14 1.33 2.96
CA ARG A 152 -1.88 1.67 1.55
C ARG A 152 -3.18 1.63 0.72
N PRO A 153 -3.33 2.47 -0.33
CA PRO A 153 -4.41 2.34 -1.30
C PRO A 153 -4.47 0.94 -1.93
N ALA A 154 -5.69 0.48 -2.22
CA ALA A 154 -6.05 -0.81 -2.79
C ALA A 154 -5.69 -2.06 -1.98
N VAL A 155 -5.00 -1.94 -0.84
CA VAL A 155 -4.65 -3.10 -0.02
C VAL A 155 -5.88 -3.65 0.67
N ALA A 156 -6.22 -4.90 0.33
CA ALA A 156 -7.33 -5.64 0.90
C ALA A 156 -6.88 -6.66 1.96
N SER A 157 -5.65 -7.16 1.84
CA SER A 157 -5.12 -8.15 2.79
C SER A 157 -3.59 -8.15 2.83
N ILE A 158 -3.03 -8.84 3.83
CA ILE A 158 -1.60 -9.09 3.98
C ILE A 158 -1.36 -10.56 4.34
N LEU A 159 -0.38 -11.18 3.67
CA LEU A 159 0.11 -12.51 4.01
C LEU A 159 1.22 -12.41 5.05
N THR A 160 1.00 -13.00 6.21
CA THR A 160 1.96 -13.04 7.31
C THR A 160 2.70 -14.37 7.31
N GLY A 161 4.04 -14.33 7.32
CA GLY A 161 4.86 -15.53 7.52
C GLY A 161 4.90 -15.93 8.99
N CYS A 162 4.55 -17.18 9.30
CA CYS A 162 4.47 -17.69 10.67
C CYS A 162 5.13 -19.08 10.75
N ASP A 163 6.04 -19.26 11.71
CA ASP A 163 6.70 -20.55 11.98
C ASP A 163 6.10 -21.25 13.21
N THR A 164 5.47 -20.48 14.10
CA THR A 164 4.90 -20.97 15.37
C THR A 164 3.45 -20.53 15.52
N PRO A 165 2.63 -21.24 16.32
CA PRO A 165 1.28 -20.79 16.68
C PRO A 165 1.25 -19.41 17.34
N GLU A 166 2.32 -19.05 18.07
CA GLU A 166 2.48 -17.74 18.69
C GLU A 166 2.58 -16.62 17.65
N HIS A 167 3.31 -16.82 16.55
CA HIS A 167 3.36 -15.83 15.45
C HIS A 167 1.96 -15.60 14.84
N VAL A 168 1.12 -16.64 14.76
CA VAL A 168 -0.27 -16.51 14.29
C VAL A 168 -1.08 -15.63 15.26
N LYS A 169 -0.92 -15.83 16.57
CA LYS A 169 -1.61 -15.01 17.58
C LYS A 169 -1.14 -13.55 17.54
N GLU A 170 0.16 -13.31 17.34
CA GLU A 170 0.73 -11.96 17.21
C GLU A 170 0.25 -11.23 15.96
N ALA A 171 0.07 -11.94 14.84
CA ALA A 171 -0.55 -11.36 13.65
C ALA A 171 -2.03 -11.05 13.87
N ALA A 172 -2.77 -12.00 14.45
CA ALA A 172 -4.22 -11.88 14.69
C ALA A 172 -4.57 -10.83 15.75
N SER A 173 -3.64 -10.46 16.64
CA SER A 173 -3.89 -9.42 17.66
C SER A 173 -4.14 -8.04 17.04
N TYR A 174 -3.77 -7.82 15.77
CA TYR A 174 -4.07 -6.60 15.01
C TYR A 174 -5.56 -6.19 15.10
N GLU A 175 -6.47 -7.16 15.02
CA GLU A 175 -7.92 -6.93 15.04
C GLU A 175 -8.41 -6.28 16.34
N THR A 176 -7.68 -6.49 17.44
CA THR A 176 -8.00 -5.95 18.77
C THR A 176 -6.98 -4.93 19.26
N ALA A 177 -5.96 -4.62 18.44
CA ALA A 177 -4.90 -3.70 18.80
C ALA A 177 -5.45 -2.27 18.93
N THR A 178 -4.97 -1.57 19.94
CA THR A 178 -5.21 -0.15 20.15
C THR A 178 -4.50 0.69 19.07
N GLU A 179 -4.93 1.93 18.90
CA GLU A 179 -4.26 2.86 17.97
C GLU A 179 -2.81 3.15 18.37
N GLU A 180 -2.49 3.10 19.67
CA GLU A 180 -1.12 3.19 20.17
C GLU A 180 -0.25 1.99 19.74
N GLU A 181 -0.79 0.78 19.82
CA GLU A 181 -0.08 -0.43 19.38
C GLU A 181 0.12 -0.50 17.87
N LYS A 182 -0.79 0.11 17.10
CA LYS A 182 -0.71 0.23 15.64
C LYS A 182 0.24 1.31 15.15
N ASP A 183 0.70 2.20 16.03
CA ASP A 183 1.49 3.37 15.68
C ASP A 183 2.89 3.02 15.16
N TYR A 184 2.98 2.73 13.87
CA TYR A 184 4.24 2.57 13.16
C TYR A 184 4.92 3.92 12.87
N ALA A 185 4.14 5.01 12.76
CA ALA A 185 4.63 6.26 12.21
C ALA A 185 5.54 6.99 13.19
N THR A 186 5.19 7.00 14.48
CA THR A 186 6.06 7.53 15.54
C THR A 186 7.36 6.73 15.65
N VAL A 187 7.31 5.42 15.44
CA VAL A 187 8.52 4.56 15.45
C VAL A 187 9.43 4.91 14.28
N LEU A 188 8.88 5.00 13.06
CA LEU A 188 9.65 5.34 11.86
C LEU A 188 10.15 6.80 11.86
N ALA A 189 9.40 7.75 12.42
CA ALA A 189 9.85 9.14 12.51
C ALA A 189 11.04 9.33 13.45
N LYS A 190 11.15 8.48 14.49
CA LYS A 190 12.29 8.43 15.41
C LYS A 190 13.49 7.67 14.84
N ALA A 191 13.36 7.06 13.66
CA ALA A 191 14.47 6.39 13.01
C ALA A 191 15.60 7.40 12.70
N PRO A 192 16.88 7.06 12.93
CA PRO A 192 18.03 7.89 12.58
C PRO A 192 18.05 8.31 11.11
N HIS A 193 17.49 7.49 10.23
CA HIS A 193 17.26 7.79 8.83
C HIS A 193 15.78 8.20 8.68
N HIS A 194 15.50 9.51 8.68
CA HIS A 194 14.16 10.10 8.60
C HIS A 194 13.48 9.85 7.24
N ALA A 195 13.32 8.58 6.87
CA ALA A 195 13.05 8.17 5.50
C ALA A 195 11.79 8.84 4.94
N TYR A 196 10.73 9.02 5.73
CA TYR A 196 9.42 9.49 5.25
C TYR A 196 9.14 10.99 5.43
N SER A 197 10.16 11.80 5.73
CA SER A 197 9.98 13.24 5.98
C SER A 197 9.28 13.95 4.81
N GLY A 198 8.27 14.77 5.13
CA GLY A 198 7.49 15.57 4.19
C GLY A 198 6.43 14.81 3.39
N GLN A 199 6.33 13.48 3.50
CA GLN A 199 5.37 12.67 2.74
C GLN A 199 4.27 12.09 3.63
N CYS A 200 3.01 12.18 3.19
CA CYS A 200 1.89 11.57 3.91
C CYS A 200 1.90 10.05 3.71
N THR A 201 1.86 9.30 4.82
CA THR A 201 1.68 7.85 4.81
C THR A 201 0.28 7.43 5.26
N TYR A 202 -0.69 8.32 5.42
CA TYR A 202 -2.05 7.97 5.86
C TYR A 202 -2.13 7.25 7.22
N CYS A 203 -1.22 7.54 8.15
CA CYS A 203 -1.14 6.90 9.47
C CYS A 203 -2.19 7.38 10.50
N GLY A 204 -2.91 8.47 10.22
CA GLY A 204 -3.97 8.97 11.11
C GLY A 204 -3.53 9.94 12.22
N HIS A 205 -2.24 10.15 12.49
CA HIS A 205 -1.74 11.06 13.56
C HIS A 205 -2.22 12.50 13.49
N CYS A 206 -2.68 12.94 12.32
CA CYS A 206 -3.31 14.24 12.13
C CYS A 206 -4.61 14.42 12.95
N ALA A 207 -5.22 13.34 13.46
CA ALA A 207 -6.39 13.38 14.33
C ALA A 207 -6.03 13.74 15.80
N PRO A 208 -6.97 14.27 16.61
CA PRO A 208 -8.31 14.71 16.20
C PRO A 208 -8.26 16.08 15.51
N CYS A 209 -9.05 16.23 14.43
CA CYS A 209 -9.30 17.54 13.84
C CYS A 209 -10.45 18.24 14.59
N PRO A 210 -10.33 19.52 15.01
CA PRO A 210 -11.44 20.22 15.65
C PRO A 210 -12.65 20.40 14.73
N ALA A 211 -12.44 20.38 13.41
CA ALA A 211 -13.49 20.35 12.40
C ALA A 211 -13.99 18.92 12.08
N GLN A 212 -13.54 17.91 12.83
CA GLN A 212 -13.93 16.49 12.67
C GLN A 212 -13.61 15.86 11.30
N ILE A 213 -12.65 16.45 10.58
CA ILE A 213 -12.17 15.94 9.29
C ILE A 213 -11.32 14.68 9.50
N ASP A 214 -11.62 13.61 8.75
CA ASP A 214 -10.68 12.49 8.55
C ASP A 214 -9.59 12.92 7.56
N ILE A 215 -8.58 13.61 8.09
CA ILE A 215 -7.49 14.20 7.30
C ILE A 215 -6.68 13.13 6.55
N ALA A 216 -6.53 11.92 7.12
CA ALA A 216 -5.82 10.84 6.46
C ALA A 216 -6.58 10.37 5.21
N MET A 217 -7.90 10.18 5.33
CA MET A 217 -8.76 9.84 4.21
C MET A 217 -8.80 10.96 3.16
N VAL A 218 -8.97 12.22 3.57
CA VAL A 218 -8.94 13.36 2.62
C VAL A 218 -7.63 13.42 1.85
N ASN A 219 -6.49 13.23 2.52
CA ASN A 219 -5.19 13.18 1.84
C ASN A 219 -5.10 12.01 0.86
N LYS A 220 -5.60 10.82 1.23
CA LYS A 220 -5.65 9.65 0.34
C LYS A 220 -6.48 9.96 -0.92
N LEU A 221 -7.67 10.52 -0.76
CA LEU A 221 -8.56 10.88 -1.88
C LEU A 221 -7.97 11.99 -2.75
N TYR A 222 -7.32 12.99 -2.15
CA TYR A 222 -6.61 14.03 -2.87
C TYR A 222 -5.47 13.45 -3.73
N ASP A 223 -4.62 12.60 -3.16
CA ASP A 223 -3.50 11.99 -3.89
C ASP A 223 -3.97 11.07 -5.03
N LEU A 224 -5.15 10.44 -4.88
CA LEU A 224 -5.83 9.68 -5.94
C LEU A 224 -6.40 10.58 -7.04
N ALA A 225 -6.92 11.76 -6.69
CA ALA A 225 -7.55 12.68 -7.65
C ALA A 225 -6.52 13.41 -8.52
N VAL A 226 -5.41 13.88 -7.95
CA VAL A 226 -4.38 14.65 -8.69
C VAL A 226 -3.64 13.85 -9.77
N MET A 227 -3.79 12.52 -9.79
CA MET A 227 -3.24 11.68 -10.85
C MET A 227 -4.03 11.74 -12.15
N GLN A 228 -5.25 12.26 -12.11
CA GLN A 228 -6.18 12.17 -13.22
C GLN A 228 -6.35 13.54 -13.87
N LYS A 229 -6.60 13.53 -15.18
CA LYS A 229 -6.98 14.75 -15.90
C LYS A 229 -8.32 15.30 -15.40
N GLU A 230 -9.24 14.40 -15.05
CA GLU A 230 -10.55 14.69 -14.51
C GLU A 230 -10.85 13.73 -13.35
N ILE A 231 -11.57 14.19 -12.33
CA ILE A 231 -11.88 13.39 -11.13
C ILE A 231 -13.00 12.39 -11.45
N PRO A 232 -12.81 11.06 -11.25
CA PRO A 232 -13.87 10.09 -11.47
C PRO A 232 -15.08 10.34 -10.59
N ALA A 233 -16.28 10.05 -11.11
CA ALA A 233 -17.53 10.18 -10.36
C ALA A 233 -17.54 9.35 -9.07
N SER A 234 -16.95 8.14 -9.09
CA SER A 234 -16.84 7.29 -7.89
C SER A 234 -15.95 7.91 -6.81
N LEU A 235 -14.81 8.48 -7.20
CA LEU A 235 -13.88 9.14 -6.28
C LEU A 235 -14.51 10.41 -5.69
N ARG A 236 -15.19 11.20 -6.54
CA ARG A 236 -15.95 12.38 -6.12
C ARG A 236 -17.06 12.00 -5.14
N ALA A 237 -17.84 10.97 -5.44
CA ALA A 237 -18.88 10.48 -4.54
C ALA A 237 -18.32 10.02 -3.18
N HIS A 238 -17.15 9.37 -3.16
CA HIS A 238 -16.50 9.01 -1.91
C HIS A 238 -16.10 10.25 -1.10
N TYR A 239 -15.52 11.26 -1.76
CA TYR A 239 -15.15 12.53 -1.11
C TYR A 239 -16.36 13.29 -0.56
N GLU A 240 -17.42 13.43 -1.36
CA GLU A 240 -18.67 14.09 -0.98
C GLU A 240 -19.44 13.33 0.11
N GLY A 241 -19.21 12.02 0.22
CA GLY A 241 -19.78 11.17 1.27
C GLY A 241 -19.10 11.28 2.63
N LEU A 242 -17.97 12.01 2.74
CA LEU A 242 -17.31 12.24 4.03
C LEU A 242 -18.16 13.14 4.93
N SER A 243 -18.16 12.89 6.24
CA SER A 243 -18.90 13.69 7.22
C SER A 243 -18.40 15.13 7.35
N ALA A 244 -17.11 15.33 7.13
CA ALA A 244 -16.43 16.61 7.03
C ALA A 244 -15.24 16.45 6.08
N ASN A 245 -14.95 17.45 5.25
CA ASN A 245 -13.93 17.39 4.23
C ASN A 245 -13.06 18.65 4.22
N ALA A 246 -12.28 18.87 3.15
CA ALA A 246 -11.34 19.99 3.11
C ALA A 246 -12.02 21.38 3.09
N GLU A 247 -13.30 21.47 2.71
CA GLU A 247 -14.06 22.72 2.78
C GLU A 247 -14.23 23.23 4.22
N ASP A 248 -14.35 22.30 5.18
CA ASP A 248 -14.52 22.56 6.62
C ASP A 248 -13.20 22.93 7.32
N CYS A 249 -12.07 22.87 6.61
CA CYS A 249 -10.77 23.18 7.18
C CYS A 249 -10.71 24.65 7.63
N ILE A 250 -10.37 24.88 8.90
CA ILE A 250 -10.20 26.22 9.48
C ILE A 250 -8.73 26.68 9.53
N GLY A 251 -7.81 25.92 8.93
CA GLY A 251 -6.39 26.27 8.86
C GLY A 251 -5.67 26.38 10.21
N CYS A 252 -6.12 25.65 11.24
CA CYS A 252 -5.59 25.82 12.60
C CYS A 252 -4.16 25.29 12.83
N GLY A 253 -3.60 24.50 11.91
CA GLY A 253 -2.23 23.97 12.00
C GLY A 253 -2.01 22.83 13.00
N GLY A 254 -2.95 22.53 13.91
CA GLY A 254 -2.75 21.52 14.96
C GLY A 254 -2.47 20.10 14.45
N CYS A 255 -2.92 19.76 13.25
CA CYS A 255 -2.59 18.49 12.59
C CYS A 255 -1.13 18.40 12.14
N GLU A 256 -0.50 19.51 11.80
CA GLU A 256 0.92 19.58 11.40
C GLU A 256 1.83 19.39 12.62
N GLU A 257 1.46 19.96 13.77
CA GLU A 257 2.19 19.75 15.04
C GLU A 257 2.22 18.28 15.47
N ARG A 258 1.14 17.54 15.18
CA ARG A 258 1.04 16.09 15.47
C ARG A 258 1.64 15.22 14.38
N CYS A 259 1.91 15.76 13.19
CA CYS A 259 2.37 14.95 12.07
C CYS A 259 3.82 14.49 12.32
N PRO A 260 4.07 13.18 12.49
CA PRO A 260 5.41 12.69 12.79
C PRO A 260 6.39 12.88 11.63
N PHE A 261 5.86 13.10 10.41
CA PHE A 261 6.65 13.29 9.20
C PHE A 261 6.73 14.76 8.74
N GLY A 262 6.10 15.71 9.44
CA GLY A 262 6.16 17.13 9.07
C GLY A 262 5.49 17.46 7.74
N VAL A 263 4.40 16.79 7.40
CA VAL A 263 3.61 17.06 6.19
C VAL A 263 2.90 18.42 6.32
N PRO A 264 2.92 19.30 5.30
CA PRO A 264 2.17 20.56 5.29
C PRO A 264 0.67 20.29 5.04
N VAL A 265 -0.01 19.77 6.08
CA VAL A 265 -1.41 19.33 6.01
C VAL A 265 -2.34 20.49 5.64
N VAL A 266 -2.16 21.69 6.20
CA VAL A 266 -3.04 22.84 5.93
C VAL A 266 -2.99 23.22 4.45
N GLU A 267 -1.78 23.29 3.87
CA GLU A 267 -1.61 23.55 2.44
C GLU A 267 -2.29 22.48 1.58
N ARG A 268 -2.17 21.20 1.97
CA ARG A 268 -2.82 20.08 1.27
C ARG A 268 -4.34 20.15 1.37
N MET A 269 -4.90 20.59 2.49
CA MET A 269 -6.35 20.81 2.61
C MET A 269 -6.81 21.92 1.66
N GLU A 270 -6.10 23.04 1.54
CA GLU A 270 -6.46 24.09 0.57
C GLU A 270 -6.40 23.61 -0.89
N LYS A 271 -5.41 22.78 -1.21
CA LYS A 271 -5.31 22.12 -2.52
C LYS A 271 -6.47 21.15 -2.75
N ALA A 272 -6.83 20.33 -1.78
CA ALA A 272 -7.97 19.42 -1.87
C ALA A 272 -9.30 20.18 -2.01
N LYS A 273 -9.51 21.24 -1.22
CA LYS A 273 -10.66 22.13 -1.32
C LYS A 273 -10.81 22.72 -2.72
N THR A 274 -9.71 23.17 -3.31
CA THR A 274 -9.72 23.73 -4.68
C THR A 274 -10.01 22.65 -5.72
N LEU A 275 -9.46 21.45 -5.55
CA LEU A 275 -9.58 20.36 -6.50
C LEU A 275 -11.01 19.77 -6.56
N PHE A 276 -11.66 19.62 -5.41
CA PHE A 276 -12.97 18.97 -5.32
C PHE A 276 -14.17 19.92 -5.43
N ARG A 277 -13.94 21.24 -5.41
CA ARG A 277 -14.95 22.27 -5.66
C ARG A 277 -15.57 22.19 -7.05
#